data_AF-A0A3M0WTK4-F1
#
_entry.id   AF-A0A3M0WTK4-F1
#
_cell.length_a   1.000
_cell.length_b   1.000
_cell.length_c   1.000
_cell.angle_alpha   90.00
_cell.angle_beta   90.00
_cell.angle_gamma   90.00
#
_symmetry.space_group_name_H-M   'P 1'
#
loop_
_entity.id
_entity.type
_entity.pdbx_description
1 polymer ?
#
loop_
_entity_poly.entity_id
_entity_poly.type
_entity_poly.pdbx_seq_one_letter_code
_entity_poly.pdbx_strand_id
1 'polypeptide(L)'
;MGRMQNNGVAPFLKWAGGKQRLLPQYTPFFPPKDVIGHYYEPFVGSGALFFHWQPRPSTLADRNAHLIELYRVVQQNVEALI
;
A
#
# COMPACT_ATOMS: atom_id res chain seq x y z
N MET A 1 14.31 6.40 17.88
CA MET A 1 13.84 6.20 16.49
C MET A 1 13.50 4.72 16.31
N GLY A 2 12.23 4.33 16.41
CA GLY A 2 11.83 2.93 16.27
C GLY A 2 12.05 2.45 14.84
N ARG A 3 12.84 1.39 14.64
CA ARG A 3 12.98 0.75 13.33
C ARG A 3 11.60 0.26 12.90
N MET A 4 11.07 0.78 11.79
CA MET A 4 9.92 0.16 11.12
C MET A 4 10.38 -1.20 10.61
N GLN A 5 9.89 -2.28 11.23
CA GLN A 5 10.17 -3.63 10.77
C GLN A 5 9.42 -3.85 9.47
N ASN A 6 10.15 -4.10 8.39
CA ASN A 6 9.59 -4.43 7.09
C ASN A 6 9.26 -5.94 7.13
N ASN A 7 7.99 -6.29 7.40
CA ASN A 7 7.52 -7.68 7.55
C ASN A 7 7.49 -8.49 6.25
N GLY A 8 8.38 -8.22 5.28
CA GLY A 8 8.47 -8.96 4.01
C GLY A 8 7.31 -8.72 3.04
N VAL A 9 6.44 -7.74 3.30
CA VAL A 9 5.30 -7.41 2.43
C VAL A 9 5.72 -6.36 1.40
N ALA A 10 5.57 -6.68 0.12
CA ALA A 10 5.92 -5.81 -0.99
C ALA A 10 4.82 -5.79 -2.06
N PRO A 11 4.74 -4.71 -2.87
CA PRO A 11 3.91 -4.70 -4.07
C PRO A 11 4.15 -5.94 -4.95
N PHE A 12 3.09 -6.68 -5.28
CA PHE A 12 3.15 -7.83 -6.18
C PHE A 12 2.95 -7.45 -7.66
N LEU A 13 2.48 -6.22 -7.93
CA LEU A 13 2.19 -5.74 -9.28
C LEU A 13 3.27 -4.75 -9.77
N LYS A 14 3.78 -4.98 -11.00
CA LYS A 14 4.57 -3.96 -11.72
C LYS A 14 3.63 -2.91 -12.30
N TRP A 15 3.79 -1.66 -11.87
CA TRP A 15 2.96 -0.54 -12.30
C TRP A 15 3.81 0.66 -12.72
N ALA A 16 3.42 1.34 -13.80
CA ALA A 16 4.08 2.56 -14.24
C ALA A 16 3.95 3.63 -13.14
N GLY A 17 5.05 4.35 -12.85
CA GLY A 17 5.07 5.35 -11.78
C GLY A 17 5.08 4.77 -10.36
N GLY A 18 5.52 3.52 -10.19
CA GLY A 18 5.68 2.88 -8.89
C GLY A 18 6.56 3.71 -7.95
N LYS A 19 6.00 4.09 -6.79
CA LYS A 19 6.65 5.01 -5.83
C LYS A 19 7.72 4.34 -4.96
N GLN A 20 8.11 3.10 -5.27
CA GLN A 20 9.09 2.32 -4.51
C GLN A 20 10.43 3.06 -4.35
N ARG A 21 10.92 3.72 -5.42
CA ARG A 21 12.16 4.50 -5.38
C ARG A 21 12.09 5.75 -4.49
N LEU A 22 10.88 6.23 -4.20
CA LEU A 22 10.64 7.43 -3.39
C LEU A 22 10.44 7.11 -1.90
N LEU A 23 10.29 5.83 -1.54
CA LEU A 23 10.06 5.41 -0.14
C LEU A 23 11.12 5.93 0.84
N PRO A 24 12.44 5.92 0.53
CA PRO A 24 13.44 6.47 1.45
C PRO A 24 13.25 7.96 1.73
N GLN A 25 12.74 8.71 0.74
CA GLN A 25 12.50 10.15 0.87
C GLN A 25 11.19 10.44 1.61
N TYR A 26 10.17 9.60 1.47
CA TYR A 26 8.86 9.80 2.10
C TYR A 26 8.78 9.29 3.54
N THR A 27 9.55 8.24 3.87
CA THR A 27 9.52 7.60 5.20
C THR A 27 9.68 8.58 6.37
N PRO A 28 10.58 9.58 6.33
CA PRO A 28 10.73 10.54 7.43
C PRO A 28 9.49 11.42 7.68
N PHE A 29 8.60 11.54 6.69
CA PHE A 29 7.40 12.40 6.77
C PHE A 29 6.15 11.65 7.19
N PHE A 30 6.22 10.32 7.38
CA PHE A 30 5.07 9.59 7.88
C PHE A 30 4.83 9.90 9.36
N PRO A 31 3.60 10.29 9.74
CA PRO A 31 3.27 10.45 11.14
C PRO A 31 3.34 9.09 11.86
N PRO A 32 3.45 9.09 13.20
CA PRO A 32 3.22 7.89 14.00
C PRO A 32 1.86 7.26 13.66
N LYS A 33 1.78 5.93 13.57
CA LYS A 33 0.55 5.24 13.13
C LYS A 33 -0.60 5.38 14.12
N ASP A 34 -0.29 5.60 15.38
CA ASP A 34 -1.23 5.77 16.48
C ASP A 34 -1.92 7.14 16.49
N VAL A 35 -1.38 8.14 15.77
CA VAL A 35 -1.99 9.49 15.70
C VAL A 35 -2.90 9.70 14.49
N ILE A 36 -2.91 8.76 13.56
CA ILE A 36 -3.75 8.82 12.35
C ILE A 36 -4.99 7.96 12.54
N GLY A 37 -6.16 8.58 12.33
CA GLY A 37 -7.44 7.88 12.43
C GLY A 37 -7.74 6.99 11.23
N HIS A 38 -7.39 7.41 10.00
CA HIS A 38 -7.65 6.64 8.78
C HIS A 38 -6.73 7.07 7.64
N TYR A 39 -6.14 6.12 6.91
CA TYR A 39 -5.30 6.39 5.75
C TYR A 39 -6.09 6.32 4.45
N TYR A 40 -5.97 7.33 3.60
CA TYR A 40 -6.59 7.36 2.27
C TYR A 40 -5.51 7.45 1.19
N GLU A 41 -5.51 6.50 0.25
CA GLU A 41 -4.63 6.52 -0.93
C GLU A 41 -5.49 6.54 -2.21
N PRO A 42 -5.79 7.71 -2.77
CA PRO A 42 -6.71 7.84 -3.92
C PRO A 42 -6.11 7.37 -5.26
N PHE A 43 -4.81 7.11 -5.31
CA PHE A 43 -4.06 6.68 -6.50
C PHE A 43 -3.09 5.56 -6.13
N VAL A 44 -3.64 4.41 -5.73
CA VAL A 44 -2.86 3.31 -5.16
C VAL A 44 -1.79 2.78 -6.12
N GLY A 45 -2.09 2.66 -7.43
CA GLY A 45 -1.19 2.02 -8.38
C GLY A 45 -0.72 0.64 -7.87
N SER A 46 0.58 0.44 -7.69
CA SER A 46 1.12 -0.82 -7.12
C SER A 46 1.00 -0.92 -5.58
N GLY A 47 0.50 0.09 -4.90
CA GLY A 47 0.37 0.12 -3.44
C GLY A 47 1.68 0.29 -2.70
N ALA A 48 2.71 0.87 -3.34
CA ALA A 48 4.06 0.96 -2.77
C ALA A 48 4.11 1.64 -1.39
N LEU A 49 3.37 2.72 -1.18
CA LEU A 49 3.30 3.39 0.13
C LEU A 49 2.50 2.56 1.13
N PHE A 50 1.32 2.07 0.73
CA PHE A 50 0.49 1.21 1.57
C PHE A 50 1.25 -0.02 2.08
N PHE A 51 1.96 -0.76 1.23
CA PHE A 51 2.69 -1.97 1.65
C PHE A 51 3.92 -1.66 2.51
N HIS A 52 4.60 -0.53 2.26
CA HIS A 52 5.75 -0.10 3.05
C HIS A 52 5.33 0.41 4.44
N TRP A 53 4.30 1.25 4.49
CA TRP A 53 3.88 1.90 5.73
C TRP A 53 2.85 1.09 6.49
N GLN A 54 2.00 0.29 5.85
CA GLN A 54 0.97 -0.56 6.47
C GLN A 54 0.09 0.16 7.51
N PRO A 55 -0.57 1.29 7.15
CA PRO A 55 -1.49 1.98 8.04
C PRO A 55 -2.83 1.24 8.15
N ARG A 56 -3.43 1.29 9.34
CA ARG A 56 -4.76 0.75 9.62
C ARG A 56 -5.52 1.71 10.54
N PRO A 57 -6.81 2.00 10.28
CA PRO A 57 -7.59 1.60 9.10
C PRO A 57 -7.17 2.35 7.82
N SER A 58 -7.52 1.80 6.66
CA SER A 58 -7.13 2.35 5.35
C SER A 58 -8.17 2.14 4.25
N THR A 59 -8.22 3.09 3.29
CA THR A 59 -9.00 3.02 2.05
C THR A 59 -8.10 3.32 0.87
N LEU A 60 -8.01 2.35 -0.04
CA LEU A 60 -7.25 2.45 -1.27
C LEU A 60 -8.21 2.63 -2.44
N ALA A 61 -7.89 3.55 -3.35
CA ALA A 61 -8.66 3.79 -4.55
C ALA A 61 -7.75 4.05 -5.75
N ASP A 62 -8.32 3.85 -6.93
CA ASP A 62 -7.73 4.16 -8.22
C ASP A 62 -8.88 4.30 -9.24
N ARG A 63 -8.62 5.01 -10.33
CA ARG A 63 -9.58 5.09 -11.44
C ARG A 63 -9.66 3.78 -12.21
N ASN A 64 -8.60 2.97 -12.20
CA ASN A 64 -8.59 1.70 -12.91
C ASN A 64 -9.40 0.63 -12.14
N ALA A 65 -10.62 0.35 -12.61
CA ALA A 65 -11.50 -0.64 -11.99
C ALA A 65 -10.90 -2.06 -11.96
N HIS A 66 -10.13 -2.47 -12.97
CA HIS A 66 -9.47 -3.79 -12.99
C HIS A 66 -8.38 -3.90 -11.94
N LEU A 67 -7.65 -2.81 -11.67
CA LEU A 67 -6.67 -2.76 -10.59
C LEU A 67 -7.34 -2.94 -9.24
N ILE A 68 -8.45 -2.23 -9.01
CA ILE A 68 -9.21 -2.34 -7.76
C ILE A 68 -9.81 -3.75 -7.61
N GLU A 69 -10.31 -4.34 -8.69
CA GLU A 69 -10.83 -5.70 -8.67
C GLU A 69 -9.73 -6.72 -8.32
N LEU A 70 -8.54 -6.60 -8.93
CA LEU A 70 -7.39 -7.44 -8.59
C LEU A 70 -7.07 -7.37 -7.10
N TYR A 71 -6.99 -6.17 -6.50
CA TYR A 71 -6.74 -6.04 -5.07
C TYR A 71 -7.85 -6.66 -4.20
N ARG A 72 -9.11 -6.56 -4.62
CA ARG A 72 -10.24 -7.19 -3.91
C ARG A 72 -10.16 -8.71 -3.98
N VAL A 73 -9.90 -9.28 -5.15
CA VAL A 73 -9.74 -10.73 -5.31
C VAL A 73 -8.58 -11.23 -4.45
N VAL A 74 -7.42 -10.56 -4.50
CA VAL A 74 -6.27 -10.91 -3.65
C VAL A 74 -6.61 -10.80 -2.16
N GLN A 75 -7.43 -9.82 -1.75
CA GLN A 75 -7.87 -9.65 -0.36
C GLN A 75 -8.85 -10.75 0.09
N GLN A 76 -9.74 -11.19 -0.80
CA GLN A 76 -10.90 -12.01 -0.43
C GLN A 76 -10.74 -13.49 -0.77
N ASN A 77 -10.03 -13.82 -1.85
CA ASN A 77 -9.92 -15.18 -2.38
C ASN A 77 -8.63 -15.38 -3.19
N VAL A 78 -7.49 -15.30 -2.52
CA VAL A 78 -6.18 -15.51 -3.16
C VAL A 78 -5.99 -16.95 -3.66
N GLU A 79 -6.52 -17.94 -2.95
CA GLU A 79 -6.35 -19.36 -3.28
C GLU A 79 -7.03 -19.76 -4.60
N ALA A 80 -8.18 -19.16 -4.94
CA ALA A 80 -8.81 -19.40 -6.23
C ALA A 80 -8.11 -18.69 -7.40
N LEU A 81 -7.21 -17.74 -7.10
CA LEU A 81 -6.47 -16.97 -8.11
C LEU A 81 -5.14 -17.65 -8.51
N ILE A 82 -4.54 -18.44 -7.62
CA ILE A 82 -3.22 -19.08 -7.79
C ILE A 82 -3.33 -20.55 -8.22
#